data_AF-C4V8R2-F1
#
_entry.id   AF-C4V8R2-F1
#
_cell.length_a   1.000
_cell.length_b   1.000
_cell.length_c   1.000
_cell.angle_alpha   90.00
_cell.angle_beta   90.00
_cell.angle_gamma   90.00
#
_symmetry.space_group_name_H-M   'P 1'
#
loop_
_entity.id
_entity.type
_entity.pdbx_description
1 polymer ?
#
loop_
_entity_poly.entity_id
_entity_poly.type
_entity_poly.pdbx_seq_one_letter_code
_entity_poly.pdbx_strand_id
1 'polypeptide(L)'
;MQYTIKEHEMKKKNYKTPIDFIEDYIIMYSKQAKVPYKLYFKNLEYSKIYEISLFNYLVETKIENYQILENLLKKMVVMQWCDHTFYNLTLSIFIKGVAIALDKVIQQVEILDFTNVNFLYFYSNANINLYFVMALKIVNCLHITKENKNREVKLKILDTFWFLLVKCYKDIENINRALTSYNQSQFINNEELKKRVFIPEILLGSKRIDIYERKQLMSCILQEIKIKAQKMCTEKLYIFIVNLISELIIREICDESELVDFHEYSRDLLDQ
;
A
#
# COMPACT_ATOMS: atom_id res chain seq x y z
N MET A 1 45.02 -26.58 3.39
CA MET A 1 43.64 -26.48 3.92
C MET A 1 42.71 -27.14 2.93
N GLN A 2 42.01 -28.21 3.30
CA GLN A 2 41.04 -28.85 2.41
C GLN A 2 39.63 -28.48 2.85
N TYR A 3 39.01 -27.59 2.08
CA TYR A 3 37.56 -27.44 2.07
C TYR A 3 36.96 -28.68 1.40
N THR A 4 35.76 -29.06 1.78
CA THR A 4 35.01 -30.09 1.08
C THR A 4 34.75 -29.66 -0.38
N ILE A 5 34.56 -30.63 -1.29
CA ILE A 5 34.32 -30.37 -2.72
C ILE A 5 33.18 -29.35 -2.92
N LYS A 6 32.10 -29.47 -2.14
CA LYS A 6 30.94 -28.56 -2.18
C LYS A 6 31.26 -27.11 -1.75
N GLU A 7 32.17 -26.93 -0.80
CA GLU A 7 32.62 -25.60 -0.36
C GLU A 7 33.53 -24.94 -1.40
N HIS A 8 34.29 -25.74 -2.16
CA HIS A 8 35.06 -25.25 -3.30
C HIS A 8 34.17 -24.86 -4.49
N GLU A 9 33.12 -25.63 -4.77
CA GLU A 9 32.13 -25.32 -5.80
C GLU A 9 31.40 -24.00 -5.50
N MET A 10 31.01 -23.77 -4.24
CA MET A 10 30.28 -22.56 -3.88
C MET A 10 31.13 -21.28 -4.00
N LYS A 11 32.45 -21.35 -3.76
CA LYS A 11 33.35 -20.19 -3.86
C LYS A 11 33.36 -19.52 -5.23
N LYS A 12 33.13 -20.30 -6.30
CA LYS A 12 33.21 -19.86 -7.70
C LYS A 12 31.85 -19.91 -8.42
N LYS A 13 30.77 -20.24 -7.69
CA LYS A 13 29.45 -20.40 -8.31
C LYS A 13 28.87 -19.03 -8.66
N ASN A 14 28.49 -18.88 -9.93
CA ASN A 14 27.75 -17.72 -10.40
C ASN A 14 26.26 -17.95 -10.19
N TYR A 15 25.66 -17.14 -9.32
CA TYR A 15 24.23 -17.22 -9.01
C TYR A 15 23.44 -16.31 -9.95
N LYS A 16 22.33 -16.84 -10.48
CA LYS A 16 21.41 -16.07 -11.33
C LYS A 16 20.53 -15.13 -10.51
N THR A 17 20.16 -15.53 -9.29
CA THR A 17 19.37 -14.70 -8.38
C THR A 17 20.02 -14.63 -7.00
N PRO A 18 19.81 -13.54 -6.25
CA PRO A 18 20.29 -13.43 -4.87
C PRO A 18 19.56 -14.39 -3.93
N ILE A 19 18.36 -14.86 -4.29
CA ILE A 19 17.58 -15.85 -3.53
C ILE A 19 18.28 -17.22 -3.58
N ASP A 20 18.65 -17.70 -4.77
CA ASP A 20 19.40 -18.96 -4.93
C ASP A 20 20.69 -18.94 -4.12
N PHE A 21 21.35 -17.78 -4.06
CA PHE A 21 22.56 -17.60 -3.25
C PHE A 21 22.28 -17.74 -1.75
N ILE A 22 21.25 -17.08 -1.23
CA ILE A 22 20.87 -17.17 0.18
C ILE A 22 20.57 -18.62 0.54
N GLU A 23 19.78 -19.33 -0.27
CA GLU A 23 19.41 -20.72 -0.03
C GLU A 23 20.60 -21.67 0.05
N ASP A 24 21.51 -21.58 -0.93
CA ASP A 24 22.72 -22.39 -0.92
C ASP A 24 23.61 -22.03 0.28
N TYR A 25 23.75 -20.74 0.57
CA TYR A 25 24.62 -20.27 1.64
C TYR A 25 24.17 -20.75 3.01
N ILE A 26 22.88 -20.64 3.34
CA ILE A 26 22.37 -21.07 4.65
C ILE A 26 22.52 -22.58 4.85
N ILE A 27 22.34 -23.37 3.77
CA ILE A 27 22.53 -24.83 3.80
C ILE A 27 24.02 -25.17 3.97
N MET A 28 24.90 -24.47 3.26
CA MET A 28 26.34 -24.68 3.29
C MET A 28 26.92 -24.29 4.65
N TYR A 29 26.51 -23.15 5.21
CA TYR A 29 26.98 -22.66 6.51
C TYR A 29 26.51 -23.55 7.67
N SER A 30 25.24 -23.97 7.67
CA SER A 30 24.70 -24.83 8.74
C SER A 30 25.42 -26.18 8.83
N LYS A 31 25.90 -26.73 7.71
CA LYS A 31 26.70 -27.97 7.68
C LYS A 31 28.08 -27.84 8.31
N GLN A 32 28.58 -26.62 8.49
CA GLN A 32 29.89 -26.35 9.09
C GLN A 32 29.85 -26.31 10.63
N ALA A 33 28.73 -26.65 11.27
CA ALA A 33 28.58 -26.61 12.74
C ALA A 33 29.69 -27.38 13.49
N LYS A 34 30.18 -28.48 12.92
CA LYS A 34 31.22 -29.34 13.51
C LYS A 34 32.57 -29.25 12.80
N VAL A 35 32.74 -28.27 11.91
CA VAL A 35 33.95 -28.10 11.10
C VAL A 35 34.82 -26.99 11.72
N PRO A 36 36.13 -27.22 11.95
CA PRO A 36 37.00 -26.26 12.64
C PRO A 36 37.29 -24.99 11.83
N TYR A 37 37.21 -25.06 10.50
CA TYR A 37 37.42 -23.92 9.61
C TYR A 37 36.13 -23.58 8.89
N LYS A 38 35.70 -22.32 9.01
CA LYS A 38 34.45 -21.86 8.40
C LYS A 38 34.64 -21.03 7.14
N LEU A 39 33.77 -21.25 6.17
CA LEU A 39 33.59 -20.41 5.00
C LEU A 39 32.52 -19.36 5.27
N TYR A 40 32.98 -18.14 5.59
CA TYR A 40 32.13 -16.97 5.81
C TYR A 40 31.66 -16.33 4.51
N PHE A 41 30.54 -15.60 4.56
CA PHE A 41 29.96 -14.87 3.43
C PHE A 41 31.01 -14.02 2.69
N LYS A 42 31.80 -13.23 3.42
CA LYS A 42 32.85 -12.34 2.87
C LYS A 42 33.94 -13.05 2.05
N ASN A 43 34.05 -14.37 2.18
CA ASN A 43 35.05 -15.17 1.46
C ASN A 43 34.51 -15.73 0.13
N LEU A 44 33.25 -15.47 -0.22
CA LEU A 44 32.60 -15.94 -1.44
C LEU A 44 32.66 -14.86 -2.53
N GLU A 45 32.84 -15.25 -3.78
CA GLU A 45 32.95 -14.30 -4.89
C GLU A 45 31.68 -13.45 -5.06
N TYR A 46 30.50 -14.08 -4.92
CA TYR A 46 29.20 -13.42 -5.03
C TYR A 46 28.97 -12.34 -3.97
N SER A 47 29.71 -12.38 -2.83
CA SER A 47 29.59 -11.36 -1.78
C SER A 47 29.87 -9.93 -2.29
N LYS A 48 30.69 -9.80 -3.34
CA LYS A 48 31.05 -8.52 -3.96
C LYS A 48 29.87 -7.79 -4.60
N ILE A 49 28.86 -8.52 -5.06
CA ILE A 49 27.70 -7.98 -5.77
C ILE A 49 26.37 -8.22 -5.06
N TYR A 50 26.39 -9.00 -3.98
CA TYR A 50 25.21 -9.49 -3.28
C TYR A 50 24.25 -8.38 -2.87
N GLU A 51 24.75 -7.32 -2.23
CA GLU A 51 23.89 -6.26 -1.70
C GLU A 51 23.09 -5.56 -2.80
N ILE A 52 23.77 -5.18 -3.89
CA ILE A 52 23.15 -4.53 -5.05
C ILE A 52 22.17 -5.50 -5.73
N SER A 53 22.56 -6.76 -5.90
CA SER A 53 21.70 -7.75 -6.54
C SER A 53 20.42 -8.01 -5.74
N LEU A 54 20.52 -8.16 -4.41
CA LEU A 54 19.36 -8.34 -3.53
C LEU A 54 18.48 -7.09 -3.50
N PHE A 55 19.08 -5.91 -3.43
CA PHE A 55 18.32 -4.67 -3.44
C PHE A 55 17.52 -4.49 -4.74
N ASN A 56 18.16 -4.69 -5.90
CA ASN A 56 17.48 -4.63 -7.20
C ASN A 56 16.36 -5.68 -7.30
N TYR A 57 16.63 -6.89 -6.83
CA TYR A 57 15.61 -7.93 -6.75
C TYR A 57 14.39 -7.51 -5.93
N LEU A 58 14.54 -6.71 -4.87
CA LEU A 58 13.40 -6.24 -4.06
C LEU A 58 12.68 -5.04 -4.69
N VAL A 59 13.42 -4.10 -5.28
CA VAL A 59 12.86 -2.84 -5.80
C VAL A 59 12.03 -3.03 -7.07
N GLU A 60 12.36 -4.04 -7.87
CA GLU A 60 11.73 -4.32 -9.17
C GLU A 60 10.56 -5.31 -9.11
N THR A 61 10.19 -5.79 -7.91
CA THR A 61 9.37 -7.02 -7.80
C THR A 61 8.13 -6.90 -6.94
N LYS A 62 7.27 -7.93 -7.07
CA LYS A 62 5.97 -8.05 -6.42
C LYS A 62 6.10 -8.54 -4.97
N ILE A 63 5.00 -8.45 -4.22
CA ILE A 63 4.93 -8.82 -2.80
C ILE A 63 5.38 -10.27 -2.53
N GLU A 64 5.17 -11.18 -3.48
CA GLU A 64 5.54 -12.60 -3.37
C GLU A 64 7.06 -12.78 -3.19
N ASN A 65 7.87 -11.94 -3.82
CA ASN A 65 9.32 -12.03 -3.69
C ASN A 65 9.81 -11.61 -2.31
N TYR A 66 9.14 -10.63 -1.70
CA TYR A 66 9.41 -10.29 -0.32
C TYR A 66 9.03 -11.43 0.63
N GLN A 67 7.90 -12.11 0.38
CA GLN A 67 7.50 -13.28 1.17
C GLN A 67 8.50 -14.44 1.08
N ILE A 68 9.08 -14.69 -0.10
CA ILE A 68 10.16 -15.67 -0.26
C ILE A 68 11.34 -15.30 0.64
N LEU A 69 11.77 -14.04 0.61
CA LEU A 69 12.90 -13.59 1.42
C LEU A 69 12.59 -13.61 2.92
N GLU A 70 11.38 -13.24 3.32
CA GLU A 70 10.89 -13.38 4.69
C GLU A 70 11.00 -14.82 5.19
N ASN A 71 10.58 -15.79 4.38
CA ASN A 71 10.66 -17.21 4.73
C ASN A 71 12.11 -17.67 4.90
N LEU A 72 13.03 -17.18 4.06
CA LEU A 72 14.45 -17.48 4.20
C LEU A 72 15.05 -16.87 5.46
N LEU A 73 14.75 -15.60 5.76
CA LEU A 73 15.17 -14.94 7.01
C LEU A 73 14.66 -15.70 8.24
N LYS A 74 13.40 -16.15 8.22
CA LYS A 74 12.83 -16.99 9.28
C LYS A 74 13.60 -18.30 9.43
N LYS A 75 13.87 -18.97 8.31
CA LYS A 75 14.64 -20.22 8.30
C LYS A 75 16.02 -20.04 8.93
N MET A 76 16.70 -18.92 8.67
CA MET A 76 18.00 -18.60 9.26
C MET A 76 17.94 -18.45 10.79
N VAL A 77 16.87 -17.86 11.33
CA VAL A 77 16.68 -17.70 12.79
C VAL A 77 16.42 -19.03 13.49
N VAL A 78 15.69 -19.95 12.84
CA VAL A 78 15.36 -21.27 13.41
C VAL A 78 16.55 -22.24 13.35
N MET A 79 17.54 -22.01 12.49
CA MET A 79 18.74 -22.83 12.43
C MET A 79 19.56 -22.69 13.72
N GLN A 80 19.96 -23.82 14.32
CA GLN A 80 20.86 -23.84 15.48
C GLN A 80 22.24 -23.21 15.19
N TRP A 81 22.65 -23.16 13.92
CA TRP A 81 23.93 -22.61 13.49
C TRP A 81 23.77 -21.76 12.24
N CYS A 82 23.87 -20.44 12.40
CA CYS A 82 23.75 -19.47 11.32
C CYS A 82 24.87 -18.43 11.36
N ASP A 83 25.18 -17.83 10.21
CA ASP A 83 26.07 -16.67 10.14
C ASP A 83 25.23 -15.42 10.48
N HIS A 84 25.33 -14.94 11.72
CA HIS A 84 24.61 -13.76 12.18
C HIS A 84 25.00 -12.48 11.40
N THR A 85 26.22 -12.39 10.88
CA THR A 85 26.66 -11.23 10.10
C THR A 85 25.92 -11.21 8.77
N PHE A 86 25.85 -12.35 8.09
CA PHE A 86 25.09 -12.49 6.85
C PHE A 86 23.59 -12.28 7.08
N TYR A 87 23.02 -12.87 8.15
CA TYR A 87 21.62 -12.65 8.52
C TYR A 87 21.29 -11.16 8.70
N ASN A 88 22.09 -10.43 9.48
CA ASN A 88 21.87 -9.01 9.74
C ASN A 88 22.01 -8.17 8.46
N LEU A 89 22.95 -8.53 7.58
CA LEU A 89 23.09 -7.88 6.28
C LEU A 89 21.84 -8.08 5.42
N THR A 90 21.40 -9.33 5.24
CA THR A 90 20.20 -9.66 4.46
C THR A 90 18.95 -8.99 5.04
N LEU A 91 18.78 -9.00 6.36
CA LEU A 91 17.67 -8.36 7.05
C LEU A 91 17.67 -6.84 6.82
N SER A 92 18.84 -6.20 6.92
CA SER A 92 18.97 -4.76 6.70
C SER A 92 18.58 -4.35 5.28
N ILE A 93 19.00 -5.13 4.27
CA ILE A 93 18.62 -4.88 2.87
C ILE A 93 17.12 -5.12 2.66
N PHE A 94 16.57 -6.19 3.24
CA PHE A 94 15.14 -6.47 3.21
C PHE A 94 14.32 -5.30 3.78
N ILE A 95 14.66 -4.83 4.99
CA ILE A 95 13.96 -3.71 5.64
C ILE A 95 14.04 -2.44 4.78
N LYS A 96 15.21 -2.14 4.19
CA LYS A 96 15.36 -1.01 3.26
C LYS A 96 14.46 -1.16 2.04
N GLY A 97 14.39 -2.37 1.45
CA GLY A 97 13.52 -2.66 0.32
C GLY A 97 12.05 -2.43 0.65
N VAL A 98 11.59 -2.94 1.80
CA VAL A 98 10.21 -2.76 2.27
C VAL A 98 9.87 -1.28 2.45
N ALA A 99 10.74 -0.51 3.10
CA ALA A 99 10.52 0.92 3.30
C ALA A 99 10.34 1.67 1.97
N ILE A 100 11.21 1.40 0.98
CA ILE A 100 11.10 2.00 -0.36
C ILE A 100 9.83 1.56 -1.09
N ALA A 101 9.45 0.29 -0.97
CA ALA A 101 8.21 -0.22 -1.57
C ALA A 101 6.99 0.49 -0.97
N LEU A 102 6.96 0.68 0.35
CA LEU A 102 5.88 1.41 1.03
C LEU A 102 5.83 2.88 0.61
N ASP A 103 6.98 3.57 0.53
CA ASP A 103 7.03 4.96 0.05
C ASP A 103 6.48 5.10 -1.36
N LYS A 104 6.82 4.17 -2.26
CA LYS A 104 6.27 4.14 -3.63
C LYS A 104 4.75 3.93 -3.63
N VAL A 105 4.24 3.04 -2.78
CA VAL A 105 2.81 2.76 -2.67
C VAL A 105 2.05 3.98 -2.14
N ILE A 106 2.63 4.71 -1.17
CA ILE A 106 2.06 5.96 -0.66
C ILE A 106 1.93 6.98 -1.80
N GLN A 107 2.97 7.16 -2.60
CA GLN A 107 2.94 8.05 -3.76
C GLN A 107 1.90 7.62 -4.81
N GLN A 108 1.72 6.31 -5.02
CA GLN A 108 0.68 5.75 -5.91
C GLN A 108 -0.72 6.10 -5.39
N VAL A 109 -0.98 5.92 -4.09
CA VAL A 109 -2.27 6.24 -3.47
C VAL A 109 -2.62 7.72 -3.62
N GLU A 110 -1.65 8.63 -3.49
CA GLU A 110 -1.86 10.08 -3.67
C GLU A 110 -2.35 10.47 -5.08
N ILE A 111 -2.05 9.65 -6.09
CA ILE A 111 -2.51 9.84 -7.48
C ILE A 111 -3.67 8.91 -7.86
N LEU A 112 -4.30 8.25 -6.88
CA LEU A 112 -5.38 7.27 -7.06
C LEU A 112 -4.95 6.06 -7.91
N ASP A 113 -3.76 5.53 -7.65
CA ASP A 113 -3.33 4.21 -8.09
C ASP A 113 -3.24 3.28 -6.87
N PHE A 114 -4.07 2.24 -6.86
CA PHE A 114 -4.18 1.29 -5.74
C PHE A 114 -3.60 -0.09 -6.09
N THR A 115 -2.86 -0.21 -7.20
CA THR A 115 -2.35 -1.49 -7.71
C THR A 115 -1.56 -2.28 -6.66
N ASN A 116 -0.73 -1.60 -5.87
CA ASN A 116 0.15 -2.22 -4.87
C ASN A 116 -0.25 -1.88 -3.42
N VAL A 117 -1.50 -1.46 -3.22
CA VAL A 117 -2.01 -1.02 -1.90
C VAL A 117 -1.87 -2.09 -0.83
N ASN A 118 -1.85 -3.37 -1.21
CA ASN A 118 -1.64 -4.50 -0.31
C ASN A 118 -0.33 -4.40 0.50
N PHE A 119 0.72 -3.78 -0.03
CA PHE A 119 1.95 -3.55 0.72
C PHE A 119 1.71 -2.77 2.01
N LEU A 120 0.85 -1.74 1.98
CA LEU A 120 0.50 -0.95 3.16
C LEU A 120 -0.10 -1.83 4.26
N TYR A 121 -0.99 -2.76 3.90
CA TYR A 121 -1.67 -3.62 4.86
C TYR A 121 -0.83 -4.82 5.31
N PHE A 122 0.07 -5.29 4.44
CA PHE A 122 0.95 -6.42 4.72
C PHE A 122 2.09 -6.03 5.68
N TYR A 123 2.69 -4.85 5.48
CA TYR A 123 3.85 -4.39 6.25
C TYR A 123 3.56 -3.34 7.32
N SER A 124 2.31 -2.91 7.48
CA SER A 124 1.95 -1.93 8.51
C SER A 124 0.74 -2.35 9.35
N ASN A 125 0.83 -2.01 10.65
CA ASN A 125 -0.27 -2.06 11.60
C ASN A 125 -1.04 -0.74 11.70
N ALA A 126 -0.72 0.25 10.86
CA ALA A 126 -1.41 1.52 10.86
C ALA A 126 -2.90 1.36 10.53
N ASN A 127 -3.71 2.22 11.12
CA ASN A 127 -5.12 2.36 10.80
C ASN A 127 -5.25 3.06 9.45
N ILE A 128 -5.12 2.33 8.34
CA ILE A 128 -5.23 2.93 7.01
C ILE A 128 -6.69 3.26 6.69
N ASN A 129 -6.94 4.49 6.26
CA ASN A 129 -8.21 4.95 5.73
C ASN A 129 -8.02 5.65 4.38
N LEU A 130 -8.39 4.97 3.30
CA LEU A 130 -8.27 5.48 1.94
C LEU A 130 -9.46 6.36 1.50
N TYR A 131 -10.58 6.37 2.24
CA TYR A 131 -11.77 7.11 1.85
C TYR A 131 -11.51 8.60 1.73
N PHE A 132 -10.72 9.15 2.66
CA PHE A 132 -10.42 10.58 2.66
C PHE A 132 -9.71 11.01 1.37
N VAL A 133 -8.66 10.27 0.97
CA VAL A 133 -7.92 10.59 -0.27
C VAL A 133 -8.79 10.43 -1.52
N MET A 134 -9.60 9.37 -1.59
CA MET A 134 -10.57 9.18 -2.68
C MET A 134 -11.57 10.33 -2.75
N ALA A 135 -12.23 10.63 -1.63
CA ALA A 135 -13.24 11.69 -1.52
C ALA A 135 -12.66 13.07 -1.85
N LEU A 136 -11.49 13.41 -1.30
CA LEU A 136 -10.81 14.68 -1.54
C LEU A 136 -10.55 14.88 -3.05
N LYS A 137 -10.06 13.85 -3.74
CA LYS A 137 -9.81 13.93 -5.19
C LYS A 137 -11.10 14.07 -6.00
N ILE A 138 -12.14 13.28 -5.68
CA ILE A 138 -13.45 13.37 -6.32
C ILE A 138 -14.03 14.79 -6.15
N VAL A 139 -14.03 15.31 -4.93
CA VAL A 139 -14.59 16.62 -4.59
C VAL A 139 -13.72 17.78 -5.08
N ASN A 140 -12.42 17.58 -5.33
CA ASN A 140 -11.56 18.56 -5.99
C ASN A 140 -11.95 18.86 -7.44
N CYS A 141 -12.63 17.95 -8.12
CA CYS A 141 -13.20 18.21 -9.44
C CYS A 141 -14.45 19.09 -9.38
N LEU A 142 -15.19 19.05 -8.26
CA LEU A 142 -16.35 19.91 -8.06
C LEU A 142 -15.89 21.34 -7.75
N HIS A 143 -16.11 22.27 -8.67
CA HIS A 143 -15.89 23.70 -8.46
C HIS A 143 -16.99 24.33 -7.59
N ILE A 144 -17.14 23.83 -6.35
CA ILE A 144 -18.23 24.16 -5.41
C ILE A 144 -18.32 25.66 -5.09
N THR A 145 -17.21 26.40 -5.19
CA THR A 145 -17.13 27.82 -4.82
C THR A 145 -17.23 28.82 -5.98
N LYS A 146 -17.19 28.38 -7.24
CA LYS A 146 -17.23 29.29 -8.40
C LYS A 146 -18.64 29.34 -8.98
N GLU A 147 -19.18 30.55 -9.14
CA GLU A 147 -20.37 30.78 -9.97
C GLU A 147 -20.06 30.42 -11.42
N ASN A 148 -20.20 29.14 -11.78
CA ASN A 148 -20.08 28.71 -13.15
C ASN A 148 -21.31 29.19 -13.92
N LYS A 149 -21.16 30.33 -14.61
CA LYS A 149 -22.20 30.92 -15.46
C LYS A 149 -22.40 30.16 -16.78
N ASN A 150 -21.48 29.27 -17.16
CA ASN A 150 -21.54 28.53 -18.43
C ASN A 150 -22.01 27.07 -18.24
N ARG A 151 -23.07 26.67 -18.96
CA ARG A 151 -23.73 25.36 -18.86
C ARG A 151 -22.85 24.21 -19.35
N GLU A 152 -22.06 24.41 -20.41
CA GLU A 152 -21.15 23.39 -20.93
C GLU A 152 -20.02 23.04 -19.94
N VAL A 153 -19.53 24.04 -19.20
CA VAL A 153 -18.51 23.86 -18.17
C VAL A 153 -19.07 23.03 -17.01
N LYS A 154 -20.33 23.25 -16.62
CA LYS A 154 -21.01 22.45 -15.59
C LYS A 154 -21.14 20.97 -15.97
N LEU A 155 -21.53 20.67 -17.22
CA LEU A 155 -21.68 19.29 -17.69
C LEU A 155 -20.34 18.53 -17.65
N LYS A 156 -19.25 19.14 -18.15
CA LYS A 156 -17.92 18.52 -18.13
C LYS A 156 -17.38 18.25 -16.72
N ILE A 157 -17.67 19.14 -15.76
CA ILE A 157 -17.28 18.96 -14.36
C ILE A 157 -18.00 17.75 -13.75
N LEU A 158 -19.30 17.64 -14.01
CA LEU A 158 -20.10 16.51 -13.53
C LEU A 158 -19.60 15.20 -14.17
N ASP A 159 -19.36 15.17 -15.47
CA ASP A 159 -18.82 13.98 -16.15
C ASP A 159 -17.47 13.52 -15.57
N THR A 160 -16.59 14.46 -15.20
CA THR A 160 -15.32 14.15 -14.54
C THR A 160 -15.53 13.59 -13.14
N PHE A 161 -16.43 14.19 -12.36
CA PHE A 161 -16.79 13.70 -11.04
C PHE A 161 -17.34 12.26 -11.11
N TRP A 162 -18.25 11.99 -12.05
CA TRP A 162 -18.83 10.66 -12.25
C TRP A 162 -17.77 9.62 -12.61
N PHE A 163 -16.89 9.96 -13.56
CA PHE A 163 -15.81 9.09 -13.98
C PHE A 163 -14.92 8.69 -12.79
N LEU A 164 -14.55 9.67 -11.94
CA LEU A 164 -13.73 9.40 -10.76
C LEU A 164 -14.47 8.58 -9.70
N LEU A 165 -15.76 8.83 -9.49
CA LEU A 165 -16.57 8.07 -8.54
C LEU A 165 -16.66 6.59 -8.96
N VAL A 166 -17.01 6.32 -10.22
CA VAL A 166 -17.06 4.96 -10.78
C VAL A 166 -15.69 4.28 -10.73
N LYS A 167 -14.61 5.02 -11.01
CA LYS A 167 -13.25 4.50 -10.85
C LYS A 167 -12.98 4.11 -9.40
N CYS A 168 -13.27 4.98 -8.43
CA CYS A 168 -13.05 4.70 -7.02
C CYS A 168 -13.89 3.52 -6.51
N TYR A 169 -15.10 3.32 -7.04
CA TYR A 169 -15.92 2.13 -6.73
C TYR A 169 -15.24 0.84 -7.19
N LYS A 170 -14.68 0.82 -8.41
CA LYS A 170 -13.87 -0.31 -8.89
C LYS A 170 -12.61 -0.51 -8.05
N ASP A 171 -11.97 0.59 -7.66
CA ASP A 171 -10.77 0.54 -6.83
C ASP A 171 -11.08 -0.03 -5.43
N ILE A 172 -12.22 0.33 -4.82
CA ILE A 172 -12.72 -0.27 -3.56
C ILE A 172 -12.84 -1.78 -3.69
N GLU A 173 -13.44 -2.28 -4.77
CA GLU A 173 -13.56 -3.72 -4.99
C GLU A 173 -12.19 -4.41 -5.15
N ASN A 174 -11.28 -3.76 -5.88
CA ASN A 174 -9.91 -4.28 -6.07
C ASN A 174 -9.13 -4.29 -4.74
N ILE A 175 -9.26 -3.24 -3.94
CA ILE A 175 -8.67 -3.14 -2.60
C ILE A 175 -9.21 -4.27 -1.72
N ASN A 176 -10.54 -4.43 -1.63
CA ASN A 176 -11.14 -5.48 -0.80
C ASN A 176 -10.67 -6.88 -1.21
N ARG A 177 -10.61 -7.17 -2.52
CA ARG A 177 -10.06 -8.43 -3.04
C ARG A 177 -8.59 -8.61 -2.64
N ALA A 178 -7.79 -7.55 -2.67
CA ALA A 178 -6.41 -7.59 -2.24
C ALA A 178 -6.27 -7.82 -0.73
N LEU A 179 -7.12 -7.21 0.10
CA LEU A 179 -7.10 -7.36 1.57
C LEU A 179 -7.43 -8.79 2.02
N THR A 180 -8.31 -9.49 1.31
CA THR A 180 -8.63 -10.89 1.63
C THR A 180 -7.53 -11.89 1.26
N SER A 181 -6.59 -11.50 0.39
CA SER A 181 -5.66 -12.43 -0.25
C SER A 181 -4.35 -12.67 0.50
N TYR A 182 -3.98 -11.79 1.44
CA TYR A 182 -2.66 -11.80 2.04
C TYR A 182 -2.72 -11.80 3.57
N ASN A 183 -1.96 -12.72 4.18
CA ASN A 183 -1.68 -12.70 5.62
C ASN A 183 -0.79 -11.51 5.98
N GLN A 184 -0.65 -11.16 7.25
CA GLN A 184 0.29 -10.11 7.66
C GLN A 184 1.75 -10.58 7.57
N SER A 185 2.66 -9.65 7.28
CA SER A 185 4.11 -9.88 7.38
C SER A 185 4.49 -10.30 8.80
N GLN A 186 5.43 -11.23 8.93
CA GLN A 186 6.00 -11.53 10.25
C GLN A 186 6.93 -10.42 10.77
N PHE A 187 7.37 -9.52 9.88
CA PHE A 187 8.22 -8.37 10.22
C PHE A 187 7.42 -7.10 10.52
N ILE A 188 6.08 -7.16 10.53
CA ILE A 188 5.21 -6.01 10.80
C ILE A 188 5.52 -5.30 12.13
N ASN A 189 6.00 -6.06 13.12
CA ASN A 189 6.38 -5.55 14.44
C ASN A 189 7.89 -5.31 14.61
N ASN A 190 8.68 -5.42 13.54
CA ASN A 190 10.11 -5.20 13.61
C ASN A 190 10.44 -3.72 13.89
N GLU A 191 11.19 -3.45 14.95
CA GLU A 191 11.52 -2.09 15.38
C GLU A 191 12.35 -1.30 14.38
N GLU A 192 13.27 -1.95 13.64
CA GLU A 192 14.06 -1.28 12.60
C GLU A 192 13.22 -0.92 11.38
N LEU A 193 12.20 -1.74 11.06
CA LEU A 193 11.23 -1.40 10.02
C LEU A 193 10.37 -0.20 10.45
N LYS A 194 9.82 -0.22 11.67
CA LYS A 194 8.99 0.89 12.20
C LYS A 194 9.71 2.24 12.19
N LYS A 195 11.03 2.25 12.47
CA LYS A 195 11.85 3.48 12.42
C LYS A 195 11.99 4.09 11.02
N ARG A 196 11.78 3.29 9.97
CA ARG A 196 12.03 3.67 8.57
C ARG A 196 10.76 3.88 7.77
N VAL A 197 9.63 3.33 8.22
CA VAL A 197 8.34 3.45 7.56
C VAL A 197 7.61 4.66 8.13
N PHE A 198 7.21 5.57 7.25
CA PHE A 198 6.34 6.69 7.58
C PHE A 198 5.06 6.60 6.76
N ILE A 199 3.91 6.65 7.43
CA ILE A 199 2.61 6.70 6.77
C ILE A 199 2.02 8.08 7.02
N PRO A 200 1.77 8.88 5.96
CA PRO A 200 1.22 10.21 6.09
C PRO A 200 -0.13 10.22 6.84
N GLU A 201 -0.34 11.25 7.67
CA GLU A 201 -1.57 11.43 8.45
C GLU A 201 -2.85 11.40 7.60
N ILE A 202 -2.75 11.86 6.34
CA ILE A 202 -3.86 11.85 5.38
C ILE A 202 -4.39 10.44 5.06
N LEU A 203 -3.56 9.42 5.27
CA LEU A 203 -3.92 8.01 5.09
C LEU A 203 -4.31 7.33 6.39
N LEU A 204 -4.22 8.02 7.53
CA LEU A 204 -4.53 7.47 8.84
C LEU A 204 -6.01 7.70 9.19
N GLY A 205 -6.61 6.70 9.84
CA GLY A 205 -7.96 6.72 10.38
C GLY A 205 -7.97 6.39 11.87
N SER A 206 -9.15 6.51 12.47
CA SER A 206 -9.38 6.15 13.88
C SER A 206 -9.31 4.65 14.13
N LYS A 207 -9.60 3.84 13.11
CA LYS A 207 -9.55 2.37 13.16
C LYS A 207 -9.09 1.80 11.81
N ARG A 208 -8.51 0.60 11.86
CA ARG A 208 -8.20 -0.19 10.65
C ARG A 208 -9.49 -0.55 9.93
N ILE A 209 -9.46 -0.43 8.61
CA ILE A 209 -10.58 -0.78 7.73
C ILE A 209 -10.23 -2.11 7.05
N ASP A 210 -10.98 -3.14 7.38
CA ASP A 210 -10.79 -4.48 6.80
C ASP A 210 -11.61 -4.67 5.52
N ILE A 211 -12.73 -3.95 5.41
CA ILE A 211 -13.61 -3.94 4.23
C ILE A 211 -14.03 -2.50 3.97
N TYR A 212 -13.81 -2.06 2.74
CA TYR A 212 -14.27 -0.78 2.23
C TYR A 212 -15.66 -0.95 1.59
N GLU A 213 -16.68 -0.31 2.15
CA GLU A 213 -18.01 -0.20 1.53
C GLU A 213 -18.19 1.15 0.82
N ARG A 214 -19.00 1.17 -0.24
CA ARG A 214 -19.26 2.36 -1.07
C ARG A 214 -19.98 3.45 -0.28
N LYS A 215 -20.88 3.08 0.63
CA LYS A 215 -21.63 4.01 1.48
C LYS A 215 -20.71 4.95 2.27
N GLN A 216 -19.65 4.44 2.88
CA GLN A 216 -18.71 5.28 3.65
C GLN A 216 -17.89 6.20 2.74
N LEU A 217 -17.58 5.80 1.50
CA LEU A 217 -17.00 6.73 0.53
C LEU A 217 -17.95 7.90 0.26
N MET A 218 -19.25 7.62 0.08
CA MET A 218 -20.27 8.66 -0.11
C MET A 218 -20.38 9.57 1.11
N SER A 219 -20.38 9.02 2.33
CA SER A 219 -20.34 9.82 3.57
C SER A 219 -19.11 10.75 3.61
N CYS A 220 -17.94 10.26 3.22
CA CYS A 220 -16.72 11.07 3.15
C CYS A 220 -16.80 12.14 2.05
N ILE A 221 -17.33 11.83 0.86
CA ILE A 221 -17.56 12.81 -0.20
C ILE A 221 -18.48 13.93 0.30
N LEU A 222 -19.55 13.60 1.01
CA LEU A 222 -20.45 14.59 1.60
C LEU A 222 -19.72 15.48 2.60
N GLN A 223 -18.90 14.92 3.50
CA GLN A 223 -18.11 15.69 4.46
C GLN A 223 -17.18 16.70 3.75
N GLU A 224 -16.48 16.26 2.71
CA GLU A 224 -15.61 17.14 1.91
C GLU A 224 -16.41 18.24 1.19
N ILE A 225 -17.60 17.92 0.68
CA ILE A 225 -18.52 18.91 0.11
C ILE A 225 -18.92 19.94 1.16
N LYS A 226 -19.32 19.49 2.37
CA LYS A 226 -19.70 20.39 3.48
C LYS A 226 -18.57 21.36 3.81
N ILE A 227 -17.34 20.87 3.92
CA ILE A 227 -16.15 21.69 4.21
C ILE A 227 -15.93 22.74 3.12
N LYS A 228 -15.99 22.36 1.84
CA LYS A 228 -15.79 23.31 0.74
C LYS A 228 -16.94 24.31 0.58
N ALA A 229 -18.15 23.89 0.92
CA ALA A 229 -19.34 24.70 0.80
C ALA A 229 -19.60 25.62 2.01
N GLN A 230 -18.71 25.65 3.03
CA GLN A 230 -18.89 26.47 4.23
C GLN A 230 -19.19 27.95 3.98
N LYS A 231 -18.77 28.49 2.83
CA LYS A 231 -19.00 29.89 2.44
C LYS A 231 -20.22 30.10 1.53
N MET A 232 -20.94 29.04 1.19
CA MET A 232 -22.17 29.11 0.39
C MET A 232 -23.36 29.41 1.30
N CYS A 233 -24.33 30.17 0.80
CA CYS A 233 -25.60 30.29 1.50
C CYS A 233 -26.38 28.96 1.46
N THR A 234 -27.18 28.72 2.49
CA THR A 234 -27.96 27.50 2.71
C THR A 234 -28.79 27.12 1.48
N GLU A 235 -29.48 28.08 0.88
CA GLU A 235 -30.34 27.87 -0.29
C GLU A 235 -29.56 27.39 -1.53
N LYS A 236 -28.40 28.00 -1.83
CA LYS A 236 -27.54 27.56 -2.94
C LYS A 236 -26.95 26.17 -2.67
N LEU A 237 -26.60 25.88 -1.42
CA LEU A 237 -26.06 24.58 -1.03
C LEU A 237 -27.11 23.48 -1.12
N TYR A 238 -28.34 23.75 -0.67
CA TYR A 238 -29.47 22.84 -0.82
C TYR A 238 -29.71 22.49 -2.29
N ILE A 239 -29.82 23.50 -3.16
CA ILE A 239 -29.99 23.29 -4.60
C ILE A 239 -28.83 22.47 -5.18
N PHE A 240 -27.60 22.74 -4.76
CA PHE A 240 -26.44 21.97 -5.22
C PHE A 240 -26.53 20.50 -4.83
N ILE A 241 -26.82 20.20 -3.56
CA ILE A 241 -26.92 18.84 -3.03
C ILE A 241 -28.06 18.08 -3.70
N VAL A 242 -29.25 18.66 -3.80
CA VAL A 242 -30.41 18.01 -4.43
C VAL A 242 -30.16 17.70 -5.91
N ASN A 243 -29.53 18.62 -6.64
CA ASN A 243 -29.13 18.37 -8.03
C ASN A 243 -28.11 17.24 -8.14
N LEU A 244 -27.12 17.20 -7.24
CA LEU A 244 -26.11 16.14 -7.21
C LEU A 244 -26.75 14.77 -6.95
N ILE A 245 -27.66 14.68 -5.96
CA ILE A 245 -28.43 13.47 -5.66
C ILE A 245 -29.22 13.02 -6.89
N SER A 246 -29.95 13.95 -7.51
CA SER A 246 -30.79 13.65 -8.68
C SER A 246 -29.95 13.10 -9.83
N GLU A 247 -28.79 13.70 -10.11
CA GLU A 247 -27.88 13.23 -11.16
C GLU A 247 -27.27 11.85 -10.85
N LEU A 248 -26.93 11.57 -9.59
CA LEU A 248 -26.42 10.25 -9.17
C LEU A 248 -27.44 9.13 -9.41
N ILE A 249 -28.72 9.41 -9.10
CA ILE A 249 -29.82 8.47 -9.29
C ILE A 249 -30.14 8.29 -10.78
N ILE A 250 -30.29 9.39 -11.53
CA ILE A 250 -30.62 9.35 -12.98
C ILE A 250 -29.57 8.56 -13.77
N ARG A 251 -28.31 8.63 -13.36
CA ARG A 251 -27.20 7.94 -14.02
C ARG A 251 -26.94 6.53 -13.48
N GLU A 252 -27.75 6.06 -12.52
CA GLU A 252 -27.63 4.73 -11.91
C GLU A 252 -26.22 4.46 -11.35
N ILE A 253 -25.57 5.50 -10.79
CA ILE A 253 -24.22 5.37 -10.23
C ILE A 253 -24.29 4.87 -8.78
N CYS A 254 -25.30 5.34 -8.04
CA CYS A 254 -25.53 5.01 -6.63
C CYS A 254 -27.00 4.61 -6.44
N ASP A 255 -27.23 3.67 -5.53
CA ASP A 255 -28.58 3.38 -5.03
C ASP A 255 -28.96 4.38 -3.93
N GLU A 256 -30.26 4.60 -3.72
CA GLU A 256 -30.76 5.50 -2.66
C GLU A 256 -30.23 5.14 -1.26
N SER A 257 -29.97 3.85 -1.01
CA SER A 257 -29.40 3.37 0.26
C SER A 257 -27.99 3.88 0.55
N GLU A 258 -27.22 4.23 -0.50
CA GLU A 258 -25.89 4.83 -0.39
C GLU A 258 -25.96 6.36 -0.17
N LEU A 259 -27.11 6.98 -0.48
CA LEU A 259 -27.31 8.43 -0.44
C LEU A 259 -28.06 8.93 0.81
N VAL A 260 -28.31 8.04 1.79
CA VAL A 260 -29.06 8.39 3.02
C VAL A 260 -28.52 9.65 3.69
N ASP A 261 -27.20 9.75 3.88
CA ASP A 261 -26.57 10.89 4.54
C ASP A 261 -26.75 12.20 3.74
N PHE A 262 -26.81 12.11 2.40
CA PHE A 262 -27.09 13.25 1.53
C PHE A 262 -28.54 13.71 1.68
N HIS A 263 -29.48 12.77 1.73
CA HIS A 263 -30.90 13.07 1.93
C HIS A 263 -31.18 13.67 3.32
N GLU A 264 -30.58 13.12 4.37
CA GLU A 264 -30.62 13.70 5.72
C GLU A 264 -30.07 15.13 5.72
N TYR A 265 -28.88 15.32 5.16
CA TYR A 265 -28.29 16.66 5.12
C TYR A 265 -29.10 17.66 4.31
N SER A 266 -29.70 17.27 3.18
CA SER A 266 -30.58 18.17 2.42
C SER A 266 -31.83 18.59 3.19
N ARG A 267 -32.36 17.72 4.06
CA ARG A 267 -33.51 18.05 4.92
C ARG A 267 -33.09 19.04 6.01
N ASP A 268 -31.96 18.78 6.67
CA ASP A 268 -31.42 19.68 7.70
C ASP A 268 -31.16 21.10 7.18
N LEU A 269 -30.81 21.25 5.89
CA LEU A 269 -30.63 22.54 5.24
C LEU A 269 -31.94 23.32 5.01
N LEU A 270 -33.10 22.65 4.95
CA LEU A 270 -34.41 23.31 4.84
C LEU A 270 -34.92 23.83 6.18
N ASP A 271 -34.46 23.23 7.27
CA ASP A 271 -34.85 23.55 8.64
C ASP A 271 -34.01 24.70 9.27
N GLN A 272 -33.04 25.26 8.51
CA GLN A 272 -32.14 26.36 8.89
C GLN A 272 -32.49 27.68 8.21
#